data_AF-A0A8T9SXB6-F1
#
_entry.id   AF-A0A8T9SXB6-F1
#
_cell.length_a   1.000
_cell.length_b   1.000
_cell.length_c   1.000
_cell.angle_alpha   90.00
_cell.angle_beta   90.00
_cell.angle_gamma   90.00
#
_symmetry.space_group_name_H-M   'P 1'
#
loop_
_entity.id
_entity.type
_entity.pdbx_description
1 polymer ?
#
loop_
_entity_poly.entity_id
_entity_poly.type
_entity_poly.pdbx_seq_one_letter_code
_entity_poly.pdbx_strand_id
1 'polypeptide(L)'
;MLTDVQTWLQQPADFAAGAALYAAHGTSSVYRQLFARGETSYSRQLLVRELQALATREADEAPKSPTLEIVVSAPVVPFTAPEPQKSPTPTTSASEESVRKVRAQLKALRDERSQTHAQLTAPRLARKDRLQLALRILDIGDEVLAAEERLAYVQQHGQLPPGPVATADVTDAGELRRRLDNLVALRSKVRKRPDRAVELPQIEADIQLIREKLTAIVRV
;
A
#
# COMPACT_ATOMS: atom_id res chain seq x y z
N MET A 1 -12.45 36.55 2.66
CA MET A 1 -12.17 35.64 3.80
C MET A 1 -11.83 34.23 3.30
N LEU A 2 -12.54 33.64 2.32
CA LEU A 2 -12.11 32.38 1.66
C LEU A 2 -11.15 32.53 0.48
N THR A 3 -10.81 33.77 0.13
CA THR A 3 -9.71 34.09 -0.79
C THR A 3 -8.43 33.41 -0.32
N ASP A 4 -8.17 33.38 0.98
CA ASP A 4 -6.97 32.78 1.57
C ASP A 4 -6.93 31.25 1.36
N VAL A 5 -8.09 30.58 1.43
CA VAL A 5 -8.21 29.13 1.14
C VAL A 5 -7.97 28.86 -0.35
N GLN A 6 -8.55 29.66 -1.24
CA GLN A 6 -8.34 29.50 -2.69
C GLN A 6 -6.89 29.78 -3.08
N THR A 7 -6.27 30.82 -2.53
CA THR A 7 -4.86 31.14 -2.74
C THR A 7 -3.96 30.01 -2.25
N TRP A 8 -4.24 29.47 -1.07
CA TRP A 8 -3.48 28.33 -0.55
C TRP A 8 -3.66 27.07 -1.41
N LEU A 9 -4.86 26.81 -1.92
CA LEU A 9 -5.12 25.66 -2.81
C LEU A 9 -4.41 25.76 -4.17
N GLN A 10 -4.17 26.97 -4.68
CA GLN A 10 -3.40 27.19 -5.90
C GLN A 10 -1.90 26.94 -5.69
N GLN A 11 -1.39 27.19 -4.47
CA GLN A 11 0.01 26.99 -4.11
C GLN A 11 0.14 26.37 -2.71
N PRO A 12 -0.07 25.04 -2.57
CA PRO A 12 -0.06 24.36 -1.28
C PRO A 12 1.37 24.16 -0.77
N ALA A 13 1.96 25.22 -0.21
CA ALA A 13 3.32 25.21 0.30
C ALA A 13 3.37 24.66 1.74
N ASP A 14 2.87 25.43 2.70
CA ASP A 14 3.00 25.12 4.12
C ASP A 14 1.75 24.43 4.69
N PHE A 15 1.96 23.26 5.31
CA PHE A 15 0.91 22.50 5.97
C PHE A 15 0.36 23.23 7.20
N ALA A 16 1.21 23.91 7.98
CA ALA A 16 0.77 24.62 9.17
C ALA A 16 -0.18 25.78 8.81
N ALA A 17 0.14 26.53 7.75
CA ALA A 17 -0.75 27.54 7.19
C ALA A 17 -2.11 26.96 6.74
N GLY A 18 -2.10 25.83 6.02
CA GLY A 18 -3.35 25.17 5.60
C GLY A 18 -4.18 24.65 6.78
N ALA A 19 -3.52 24.08 7.80
CA ALA A 19 -4.17 23.61 9.02
C ALA A 19 -4.82 24.75 9.80
N ALA A 20 -4.18 25.93 9.85
CA ALA A 20 -4.74 27.13 10.47
C ALA A 20 -5.99 27.62 9.71
N LEU A 21 -5.95 27.62 8.37
CA LEU A 21 -7.12 27.94 7.54
C LEU A 21 -8.27 26.97 7.81
N TYR A 22 -7.99 25.67 7.91
CA TYR A 22 -9.01 24.69 8.26
C TYR A 22 -9.50 24.83 9.71
N ALA A 23 -8.65 25.24 10.65
CA ALA A 23 -9.08 25.49 12.03
C ALA A 23 -10.07 26.66 12.12
N ALA A 24 -9.90 27.68 11.29
CA ALA A 24 -10.77 28.85 11.21
C ALA A 24 -12.11 28.57 10.52
N HIS A 25 -12.10 27.79 9.43
CA HIS A 25 -13.28 27.61 8.56
C HIS A 25 -13.88 26.19 8.57
N GLY A 26 -13.17 25.21 9.13
CA GLY A 26 -13.56 23.81 9.11
C GLY A 26 -14.66 23.46 10.11
N THR A 27 -15.61 22.65 9.65
CA THR A 27 -16.76 22.21 10.45
C THR A 27 -16.42 21.03 11.36
N SER A 28 -15.55 20.12 10.91
CA SER A 28 -15.20 18.90 11.65
C SER A 28 -14.19 19.16 12.77
N SER A 29 -14.59 18.93 14.02
CA SER A 29 -13.67 18.97 15.17
C SER A 29 -12.62 17.86 15.12
N VAL A 30 -12.97 16.71 14.54
CA VAL A 30 -12.06 15.56 14.38
C VAL A 30 -10.89 15.92 13.46
N TYR A 31 -11.16 16.57 12.32
CA TYR A 31 -10.11 16.95 11.39
C TYR A 31 -9.25 18.10 11.93
N ARG A 32 -9.83 19.02 12.71
CA ARG A 32 -9.04 20.03 13.44
C ARG A 32 -8.03 19.38 14.40
N GLN A 33 -8.45 18.39 15.18
CA GLN A 33 -7.54 17.65 16.05
C GLN A 33 -6.50 16.85 15.27
N LEU A 34 -6.88 16.27 14.14
CA LEU A 34 -5.96 15.53 13.28
C LEU A 34 -4.85 16.45 12.75
N PHE A 35 -5.19 17.61 12.21
CA PHE A 35 -4.21 18.54 11.64
C PHE A 35 -3.33 19.19 12.72
N ALA A 36 -3.83 19.34 13.95
CA ALA A 36 -3.03 19.80 15.09
C ALA A 36 -1.93 18.82 15.53
N ARG A 37 -2.02 17.53 15.15
CA ARG A 37 -1.01 16.51 15.50
C ARG A 37 0.24 16.55 14.61
N GLY A 38 0.23 17.38 13.56
CA GLY A 38 1.35 17.55 12.65
C GLY A 38 1.19 16.83 11.32
N GLU A 39 2.18 17.02 10.45
CA GLU A 39 2.10 16.60 9.06
C GLU A 39 2.48 15.12 8.85
N THR A 40 1.61 14.44 8.13
CA THR A 40 1.83 13.15 7.46
C THR A 40 1.29 13.22 6.04
N SER A 41 1.76 12.36 5.12
CA SER A 41 1.26 12.30 3.74
C SER A 41 -0.26 12.14 3.68
N TYR A 42 -0.84 11.34 4.58
CA TYR A 42 -2.28 11.16 4.70
C TYR A 42 -2.98 12.45 5.13
N SER A 43 -2.51 13.08 6.22
CA SER A 43 -3.12 14.32 6.72
C SER A 43 -3.02 15.47 5.72
N ARG A 44 -1.96 15.53 4.89
CA ARG A 44 -1.82 16.55 3.84
C ARG A 44 -2.84 16.36 2.73
N GLN A 45 -3.00 15.13 2.22
CA GLN A 45 -4.03 14.83 1.22
C GLN A 45 -5.43 15.13 1.75
N LEU A 46 -5.69 14.77 3.00
CA LEU A 46 -6.97 15.02 3.65
C LEU A 46 -7.24 16.51 3.84
N LEU A 47 -6.23 17.29 4.27
CA LEU A 47 -6.34 18.74 4.43
C LEU A 47 -6.71 19.43 3.12
N VAL A 48 -6.03 19.08 2.02
CA VAL A 48 -6.34 19.62 0.68
C VAL A 48 -7.78 19.32 0.28
N ARG A 49 -8.21 18.05 0.43
CA ARG A 49 -9.58 17.63 0.09
C ARG A 49 -10.63 18.39 0.88
N GLU A 50 -10.42 18.56 2.19
CA GLU A 50 -11.37 19.24 3.07
C GLU A 50 -11.42 20.76 2.80
N LEU A 51 -10.28 21.39 2.52
CA LEU A 51 -10.23 22.80 2.10
C LEU A 51 -10.91 23.02 0.74
N GLN A 52 -10.76 22.10 -0.22
CA GLN A 52 -11.51 22.12 -1.48
C GLN A 52 -13.02 22.04 -1.24
N ALA A 53 -13.46 21.14 -0.36
CA ALA A 53 -14.88 21.00 -0.03
C ALA A 53 -15.46 22.28 0.61
N LEU A 54 -14.69 22.97 1.46
CA LEU A 54 -15.09 24.27 2.01
C LEU A 54 -15.22 25.34 0.93
N ALA A 55 -14.29 25.39 -0.03
CA ALA A 55 -14.34 26.33 -1.14
C ALA A 55 -15.55 26.09 -2.07
N THR A 56 -15.92 24.83 -2.31
CA THR A 56 -17.09 24.49 -3.13
C THR A 56 -18.41 24.78 -2.43
N ARG A 57 -18.50 24.52 -1.11
CA ARG A 57 -19.74 24.70 -0.35
C ARG A 57 -20.22 26.16 -0.32
N GLU A 58 -19.29 27.12 -0.18
CA GLU A 58 -19.66 28.54 -0.21
C GLU A 58 -20.00 29.04 -1.61
N ALA A 59 -19.44 28.43 -2.67
CA ALA A 59 -19.84 28.76 -4.04
C ALA A 59 -21.33 28.40 -4.30
N ASP A 60 -21.86 27.43 -3.55
CA ASP A 60 -23.26 26.98 -3.62
C ASP A 60 -24.20 27.70 -2.61
N GLU A 61 -23.70 28.55 -1.72
CA GLU A 61 -24.50 29.26 -0.71
C GLU A 61 -24.97 30.66 -1.18
N ALA A 62 -25.28 30.77 -2.47
CA ALA A 62 -26.14 31.84 -3.03
C ALA A 62 -27.58 31.29 -3.18
N PRO A 63 -28.63 32.03 -2.77
CA PRO A 63 -29.93 31.42 -2.53
C PRO A 63 -30.70 31.25 -3.84
N LYS A 64 -30.70 30.05 -4.42
CA LYS A 64 -31.77 29.59 -5.34
C LYS A 64 -31.98 28.08 -5.22
N SER A 65 -33.01 27.70 -4.48
CA SER A 65 -33.70 26.41 -4.71
C SER A 65 -34.68 26.56 -5.89
N PRO A 66 -35.29 25.48 -6.37
CA PRO A 66 -34.77 24.50 -7.32
C PRO A 66 -35.62 24.52 -8.61
N THR A 67 -35.14 23.95 -9.72
CA THR A 67 -35.97 23.35 -10.79
C THR A 67 -35.08 22.77 -11.89
N LEU A 68 -35.45 21.56 -12.30
CA LEU A 68 -34.97 20.80 -13.45
C LEU A 68 -35.07 21.62 -14.75
N GLU A 69 -34.02 21.64 -15.58
CA GLU A 69 -34.14 21.62 -17.05
C GLU A 69 -32.75 21.47 -17.69
N ILE A 70 -32.45 20.25 -18.14
CA ILE A 70 -31.34 19.98 -19.05
C ILE A 70 -31.86 20.28 -20.44
N VAL A 71 -31.54 21.45 -21.01
CA VAL A 71 -31.67 21.66 -22.46
C VAL A 71 -30.62 22.63 -23.04
N VAL A 72 -30.01 22.15 -24.14
CA VAL A 72 -29.46 22.83 -25.34
C VAL A 72 -27.99 23.30 -25.37
N SER A 73 -27.21 22.62 -26.25
CA SER A 73 -26.20 23.09 -27.25
C SER A 73 -24.97 23.87 -26.77
N ALA A 74 -23.76 23.75 -27.33
CA ALA A 74 -23.21 23.32 -28.63
C ALA A 74 -21.68 23.02 -28.41
N PRO A 75 -20.78 22.85 -29.41
CA PRO A 75 -20.92 22.59 -30.83
C PRO A 75 -20.26 21.27 -31.28
N VAL A 76 -20.71 20.76 -32.43
CA VAL A 76 -20.09 19.66 -33.16
C VAL A 76 -18.75 20.13 -33.73
N VAL A 77 -17.65 19.64 -33.15
CA VAL A 77 -16.35 19.56 -33.82
C VAL A 77 -16.19 18.14 -34.36
N PRO A 78 -16.01 17.95 -35.69
CA PRO A 78 -15.67 16.65 -36.23
C PRO A 78 -14.21 16.35 -35.92
N PHE A 79 -13.94 15.78 -34.75
CA PHE A 79 -12.65 15.15 -34.46
C PHE A 79 -12.73 13.71 -34.96
N THR A 80 -12.15 13.46 -36.14
CA THR A 80 -11.84 12.12 -36.63
C THR A 80 -10.91 11.44 -35.62
N ALA A 81 -11.49 10.60 -34.78
CA ALA A 81 -10.75 9.74 -33.87
C ALA A 81 -9.91 8.76 -34.71
N PRO A 82 -8.58 8.70 -34.53
CA PRO A 82 -7.80 7.60 -35.07
C PRO A 82 -8.29 6.31 -34.42
N GLU A 83 -8.67 5.38 -35.28
CA GLU A 83 -9.03 4.01 -34.98
C GLU A 83 -8.06 3.41 -33.95
N PRO A 84 -8.53 2.91 -32.80
CA PRO A 84 -7.65 2.25 -31.86
C PRO A 84 -7.15 0.96 -32.51
N GLN A 85 -5.89 0.99 -32.95
CA GLN A 85 -5.15 -0.19 -33.34
C GLN A 85 -5.18 -1.19 -32.19
N LYS A 86 -6.03 -2.21 -32.33
CA LYS A 86 -6.01 -3.42 -31.52
C LYS A 86 -4.70 -4.14 -31.79
N SER A 87 -3.69 -3.75 -31.03
CA SER A 87 -2.48 -4.55 -30.86
C SER A 87 -2.88 -5.91 -30.27
N PRO A 88 -2.51 -7.04 -30.89
CA PRO A 88 -2.78 -8.35 -30.34
C PRO A 88 -1.73 -8.64 -29.25
N THR A 89 -2.15 -8.83 -28.00
CA THR A 89 -1.30 -9.46 -26.98
C THR A 89 -2.04 -10.64 -26.35
N PRO A 90 -1.64 -11.88 -26.70
CA PRO A 90 -2.14 -13.10 -26.06
C PRO A 90 -1.27 -13.44 -24.85
N THR A 91 -1.55 -12.88 -23.66
CA THR A 91 -0.99 -13.38 -22.37
C THR A 91 -1.84 -13.01 -21.13
N THR A 92 -3.03 -12.43 -21.29
CA THR A 92 -3.76 -11.76 -20.20
C THR A 92 -4.39 -12.70 -19.17
N SER A 93 -4.73 -13.94 -19.54
CA SER A 93 -5.52 -14.84 -18.69
C SER A 93 -4.77 -15.30 -17.42
N ALA A 94 -3.49 -15.65 -17.54
CA ALA A 94 -2.69 -16.13 -16.40
C ALA A 94 -2.38 -15.02 -15.38
N SER A 95 -2.20 -13.78 -15.85
CA SER A 95 -2.01 -12.61 -14.99
C SER A 95 -3.27 -12.26 -14.22
N GLU A 96 -4.42 -12.27 -14.88
CA GLU A 96 -5.71 -12.02 -14.22
C GLU A 96 -6.04 -13.05 -13.14
N GLU A 97 -5.80 -14.33 -13.41
CA GLU A 97 -6.02 -15.39 -12.42
C GLU A 97 -5.14 -15.20 -11.20
N SER A 98 -3.88 -14.82 -11.42
CA SER A 98 -2.90 -14.50 -10.37
C SER A 98 -3.36 -13.33 -9.50
N VAL A 99 -3.81 -12.24 -10.11
CA VAL A 99 -4.37 -11.08 -9.39
C VAL A 99 -5.61 -11.49 -8.58
N ARG A 100 -6.51 -12.29 -9.16
CA ARG A 100 -7.71 -12.78 -8.47
C ARG A 100 -7.34 -13.61 -7.24
N LYS A 101 -6.36 -14.51 -7.34
CA LYS A 101 -5.87 -15.32 -6.22
C LYS A 101 -5.30 -14.45 -5.09
N VAL A 102 -4.44 -13.48 -5.42
CA VAL A 102 -3.85 -12.59 -4.39
C VAL A 102 -4.92 -11.72 -3.73
N ARG A 103 -5.90 -11.21 -4.49
CA ARG A 103 -7.03 -10.45 -3.93
C ARG A 103 -7.92 -11.31 -3.02
N ALA A 104 -8.19 -12.55 -3.40
CA ALA A 104 -8.92 -13.50 -2.56
C ALA A 104 -8.17 -13.77 -1.25
N GLN A 105 -6.84 -13.96 -1.32
CA GLN A 105 -6.00 -14.10 -0.12
C GLN A 105 -6.06 -12.86 0.77
N LEU A 106 -5.92 -11.65 0.20
CA LEU A 106 -6.03 -10.40 0.97
C LEU A 106 -7.38 -10.26 1.66
N LYS A 107 -8.47 -10.62 0.97
CA LYS A 107 -9.81 -10.63 1.56
C LYS A 107 -9.88 -11.60 2.75
N ALA A 108 -9.42 -12.84 2.57
CA ALA A 108 -9.42 -13.84 3.63
C ALA A 108 -8.62 -13.39 4.87
N LEU A 109 -7.43 -12.81 4.67
CA LEU A 109 -6.61 -12.28 5.77
C LEU A 109 -7.30 -11.13 6.52
N ARG A 110 -7.96 -10.22 5.79
CA ARG A 110 -8.68 -9.09 6.41
C ARG A 110 -9.93 -9.57 7.18
N ASP A 111 -10.64 -10.56 6.64
CA ASP A 111 -11.78 -11.18 7.30
C ASP A 111 -11.31 -11.93 8.58
N GLU A 112 -10.23 -12.70 8.50
CA GLU A 112 -9.61 -13.37 9.66
C GLU A 112 -9.20 -12.36 10.73
N ARG A 113 -8.46 -11.30 10.35
CA ARG A 113 -8.04 -10.25 11.29
C ARG A 113 -9.23 -9.64 12.03
N SER A 114 -10.32 -9.36 11.31
CA SER A 114 -11.54 -8.80 11.88
C SER A 114 -12.18 -9.75 12.89
N GLN A 115 -12.24 -11.06 12.55
CA GLN A 115 -12.72 -12.10 13.45
C GLN A 115 -11.83 -12.23 14.71
N THR A 116 -10.50 -12.25 14.55
CA THR A 116 -9.54 -12.33 15.66
C THR A 116 -9.66 -11.11 16.59
N HIS A 117 -9.83 -9.91 16.04
CA HIS A 117 -10.10 -8.71 16.84
C HIS A 117 -11.40 -8.83 17.64
N ALA A 118 -12.49 -9.34 17.05
CA ALA A 118 -13.73 -9.57 17.76
C ALA A 118 -13.55 -10.57 18.92
N GLN A 119 -12.82 -11.67 18.68
CA GLN A 119 -12.50 -12.66 19.73
C GLN A 119 -11.64 -12.08 20.86
N LEU A 120 -10.69 -11.19 20.54
CA LEU A 120 -9.84 -10.53 21.52
C LEU A 120 -10.65 -9.73 22.56
N THR A 121 -11.81 -9.21 22.16
CA THR A 121 -12.72 -8.44 23.02
C THR A 121 -13.70 -9.29 23.82
N ALA A 122 -13.70 -10.61 23.63
CA ALA A 122 -14.65 -11.50 24.31
C ALA A 122 -14.45 -11.48 25.85
N PRO A 123 -15.55 -11.45 26.63
CA PRO A 123 -15.46 -11.52 28.08
C PRO A 123 -14.91 -12.87 28.51
N ARG A 124 -14.18 -12.88 29.63
CA ARG A 124 -13.60 -14.10 30.26
C ARG A 124 -12.55 -14.85 29.42
N LEU A 125 -11.99 -14.23 28.38
CA LEU A 125 -10.85 -14.79 27.66
C LEU A 125 -9.60 -14.88 28.58
N ALA A 126 -8.97 -16.05 28.65
CA ALA A 126 -7.76 -16.23 29.45
C ALA A 126 -6.60 -15.39 28.91
N ARG A 127 -5.68 -14.99 29.81
CA ARG A 127 -4.54 -14.13 29.44
C ARG A 127 -3.64 -14.74 28.35
N LYS A 128 -3.43 -16.06 28.41
CA LYS A 128 -2.62 -16.81 27.44
C LYS A 128 -3.25 -16.76 26.05
N ASP A 129 -4.54 -17.02 25.96
CA ASP A 129 -5.27 -17.04 24.68
C ASP A 129 -5.35 -15.62 24.09
N ARG A 130 -5.53 -14.61 24.94
CA ARG A 130 -5.48 -13.20 24.51
C ARG A 130 -4.12 -12.85 23.90
N LEU A 131 -3.02 -13.31 24.50
CA LEU A 131 -1.68 -13.09 23.93
C LEU A 131 -1.53 -13.80 22.57
N GLN A 132 -2.01 -15.03 22.44
CA GLN A 132 -1.96 -15.76 21.18
C GLN A 132 -2.75 -15.07 20.06
N LEU A 133 -3.97 -14.59 20.35
CA LEU A 133 -4.76 -13.81 19.39
C LEU A 133 -4.06 -12.50 19.00
N ALA A 134 -3.45 -11.81 19.97
CA ALA A 134 -2.69 -10.59 19.69
C ALA A 134 -1.49 -10.84 18.78
N LEU A 135 -0.73 -11.92 19.02
CA LEU A 135 0.37 -12.33 18.13
C LEU A 135 -0.13 -12.70 16.74
N ARG A 136 -1.24 -13.45 16.64
CA ARG A 136 -1.85 -13.78 15.34
C ARG A 136 -2.26 -12.54 14.56
N ILE A 137 -2.78 -11.50 15.21
CA ILE A 137 -3.11 -10.22 14.54
C ILE A 137 -1.87 -9.56 13.94
N LEU A 138 -0.72 -9.64 14.62
CA LEU A 138 0.55 -9.13 14.10
C LEU A 138 1.01 -9.95 12.90
N ASP A 139 0.98 -11.29 12.99
CA ASP A 139 1.34 -12.18 11.90
C ASP A 139 0.48 -11.92 10.65
N ILE A 140 -0.84 -11.73 10.82
CA ILE A 140 -1.74 -11.37 9.71
C ILE A 140 -1.35 -10.01 9.10
N GLY A 141 -0.87 -9.06 9.90
CA GLY A 141 -0.34 -7.78 9.42
C GLY A 141 0.83 -7.98 8.46
N ASP A 142 1.79 -8.82 8.83
CA ASP A 142 2.95 -9.15 7.99
C ASP A 142 2.52 -9.90 6.71
N GLU A 143 1.56 -10.83 6.82
CA GLU A 143 1.01 -11.57 5.68
C GLU A 143 0.26 -10.67 4.69
N VAL A 144 -0.47 -9.66 5.19
CA VAL A 144 -1.16 -8.66 4.35
C VAL A 144 -0.15 -7.83 3.58
N LEU A 145 0.90 -7.32 4.24
CA LEU A 145 1.96 -6.55 3.58
C LEU A 145 2.61 -7.37 2.47
N ALA A 146 3.00 -8.62 2.76
CA ALA A 146 3.58 -9.52 1.76
C ALA A 146 2.62 -9.83 0.60
N ALA A 147 1.31 -9.89 0.84
CA ALA A 147 0.32 -10.07 -0.22
C ALA A 147 0.12 -8.81 -1.07
N GLU A 148 0.19 -7.61 -0.47
CA GLU A 148 0.14 -6.33 -1.18
C GLU A 148 1.39 -6.12 -2.06
N GLU A 149 2.58 -6.48 -1.57
CA GLU A 149 3.82 -6.49 -2.36
C GLU A 149 3.72 -7.43 -3.57
N ARG A 150 3.20 -8.65 -3.36
CA ARG A 150 2.94 -9.60 -4.47
C ARG A 150 1.95 -9.05 -5.48
N LEU A 151 0.90 -8.35 -5.03
CA LEU A 151 -0.07 -7.71 -5.92
C LEU A 151 0.56 -6.60 -6.75
N ALA A 152 1.34 -5.73 -6.10
CA ALA A 152 2.07 -4.65 -6.77
C ALA A 152 3.04 -5.21 -7.82
N TYR A 153 3.75 -6.30 -7.49
CA TYR A 153 4.63 -6.98 -8.43
C TYR A 153 3.87 -7.52 -9.66
N VAL A 154 2.75 -8.22 -9.46
CA VAL A 154 1.93 -8.74 -10.59
C VAL A 154 1.44 -7.60 -11.48
N GLN A 155 1.06 -6.46 -10.89
CA GLN A 155 0.62 -5.29 -11.63
C GLN A 155 1.74 -4.66 -12.46
N GLN A 156 2.97 -4.65 -11.94
CA GLN A 156 4.12 -4.06 -12.62
C GLN A 156 4.73 -4.99 -13.68
N HIS A 157 4.79 -6.29 -13.41
CA HIS A 157 5.52 -7.26 -14.24
C HIS A 157 4.62 -8.24 -15.01
N GLY A 158 3.31 -8.22 -14.76
CA GLY A 158 2.33 -9.08 -15.42
C GLY A 158 2.29 -10.53 -14.94
N GLN A 159 3.11 -10.90 -13.95
CA GLN A 159 3.27 -12.29 -13.47
C GLN A 159 3.48 -12.30 -11.96
N LEU A 160 3.08 -13.37 -11.27
CA LEU A 160 3.41 -13.55 -9.84
C LEU A 160 4.92 -13.48 -9.67
N PRO A 161 5.41 -12.86 -8.58
CA PRO A 161 6.82 -13.00 -8.25
C PRO A 161 7.10 -14.50 -8.18
N PRO A 162 8.15 -14.98 -8.86
CA PRO A 162 8.53 -16.37 -8.74
C PRO A 162 8.64 -16.66 -7.25
N GLY A 163 7.99 -17.74 -6.79
CA GLY A 163 8.15 -18.21 -5.40
C GLY A 163 9.62 -18.25 -5.03
N PRO A 164 9.95 -18.26 -3.73
CA PRO A 164 11.23 -17.75 -3.17
C PRO A 164 12.33 -17.70 -4.23
N VAL A 165 12.52 -16.52 -4.84
CA VAL A 165 13.43 -16.31 -5.97
C VAL A 165 14.68 -17.12 -5.71
N ALA A 166 15.01 -18.08 -6.57
CA ALA A 166 16.16 -18.91 -6.32
C ALA A 166 17.35 -17.99 -6.11
N THR A 167 18.23 -18.31 -5.17
CA THR A 167 19.39 -17.47 -4.88
C THR A 167 20.21 -17.19 -6.15
N ALA A 168 20.14 -18.10 -7.13
CA ALA A 168 20.68 -18.00 -8.48
C ALA A 168 20.11 -16.84 -9.33
N ASP A 169 18.89 -16.37 -9.09
CA ASP A 169 18.22 -15.37 -9.93
C ASP A 169 18.28 -13.94 -9.37
N VAL A 170 18.70 -13.78 -8.10
CA VAL A 170 18.85 -12.46 -7.48
C VAL A 170 20.08 -11.74 -8.04
N THR A 171 19.91 -10.56 -8.62
CA THR A 171 20.98 -9.74 -9.21
C THR A 171 21.21 -8.42 -8.49
N ASP A 172 20.22 -7.90 -7.76
CA ASP A 172 20.35 -6.65 -7.01
C ASP A 172 21.29 -6.77 -5.81
N ALA A 173 22.25 -5.84 -5.68
CA ALA A 173 23.27 -5.89 -4.63
C ALA A 173 22.70 -5.63 -3.22
N GLY A 174 21.65 -4.79 -3.09
CA GLY A 174 20.98 -4.53 -1.82
C GLY A 174 20.26 -5.77 -1.31
N GLU A 175 19.49 -6.41 -2.18
CA GLU A 175 18.76 -7.64 -1.90
C GLU A 175 19.70 -8.81 -1.59
N LEU A 176 20.82 -8.93 -2.32
CA LEU A 176 21.87 -9.92 -2.03
C LEU A 176 22.45 -9.74 -0.62
N ARG A 177 22.76 -8.52 -0.18
CA ARG A 177 23.27 -8.27 1.19
C ARG A 177 22.23 -8.62 2.25
N ARG A 178 20.98 -8.18 2.08
CA ARG A 178 19.88 -8.49 3.01
C ARG A 178 19.66 -9.99 3.14
N ARG A 179 19.70 -10.71 2.01
CA ARG A 179 19.52 -12.16 1.97
C ARG A 179 20.70 -12.91 2.60
N LEU A 180 21.93 -12.42 2.41
CA LEU A 180 23.12 -12.95 3.09
C LEU A 180 22.97 -12.89 4.61
N ASP A 181 22.57 -11.73 5.15
CA ASP A 181 22.40 -11.56 6.60
C ASP A 181 21.34 -12.51 7.15
N ASN A 182 20.21 -12.64 6.46
CA ASN A 182 19.14 -13.56 6.81
C ASN A 182 19.61 -15.02 6.81
N LEU A 183 20.36 -15.46 5.80
CA LEU A 183 20.86 -16.83 5.71
C LEU A 183 21.94 -17.12 6.75
N VAL A 184 22.82 -16.17 7.06
CA VAL A 184 23.81 -16.30 8.14
C VAL A 184 23.13 -16.45 9.50
N ALA A 185 22.08 -15.67 9.75
CA ALA A 185 21.26 -15.79 10.95
C ALA A 185 20.52 -17.15 10.99
N LEU A 186 19.95 -17.59 9.86
CA LEU A 186 19.26 -18.89 9.76
C LEU A 186 20.22 -20.05 9.99
N ARG A 187 21.40 -20.05 9.36
CA ARG A 187 22.47 -21.04 9.59
C ARG A 187 22.81 -21.17 11.06
N SER A 188 22.95 -20.05 11.77
CA SER A 188 23.28 -20.03 13.20
C SER A 188 22.16 -20.62 14.08
N LYS A 189 20.89 -20.46 13.67
CA LYS A 189 19.73 -21.06 14.34
C LYS A 189 19.62 -22.56 14.04
N VAL A 190 19.79 -22.96 12.78
CA VAL A 190 19.70 -24.36 12.32
C VAL A 190 20.84 -25.21 12.90
N ARG A 191 22.06 -24.67 13.02
CA ARG A 191 23.19 -25.38 13.64
C ARG A 191 22.93 -25.80 15.09
N LYS A 192 22.05 -25.09 15.81
CA LYS A 192 21.66 -25.42 17.19
C LYS A 192 20.48 -26.40 17.27
N ARG A 193 19.94 -26.83 16.12
CA ARG A 193 18.73 -27.64 15.98
C ARG A 193 19.04 -28.92 15.18
N PRO A 194 19.32 -30.05 15.86
CA PRO A 194 19.72 -31.29 15.18
C PRO A 194 18.62 -31.86 14.27
N ASP A 195 17.35 -31.55 14.57
CA ASP A 195 16.16 -31.87 13.77
C ASP A 195 16.17 -31.23 12.37
N ARG A 196 16.89 -30.11 12.20
CA ARG A 196 16.97 -29.37 10.92
C ARG A 196 18.35 -29.44 10.27
N ALA A 197 19.22 -30.35 10.72
CA ALA A 197 20.58 -30.47 10.21
C ALA A 197 20.64 -30.74 8.69
N VAL A 198 19.59 -31.36 8.14
CA VAL A 198 19.45 -31.64 6.70
C VAL A 198 19.41 -30.36 5.84
N GLU A 199 18.97 -29.24 6.40
CA GLU A 199 18.89 -27.96 5.68
C GLU A 199 20.23 -27.21 5.60
N LEU A 200 21.18 -27.55 6.47
CA LEU A 200 22.44 -26.82 6.64
C LEU A 200 23.29 -26.75 5.35
N PRO A 201 23.47 -27.85 4.58
CA PRO A 201 24.27 -27.82 3.36
C PRO A 201 23.71 -26.85 2.31
N GLN A 202 22.37 -26.81 2.16
CA GLN A 202 21.72 -25.92 1.20
C GLN A 202 21.90 -24.45 1.60
N ILE A 203 21.73 -24.14 2.89
CA ILE A 203 21.94 -22.79 3.42
C ILE A 203 23.38 -22.32 3.19
N GLU A 204 24.36 -23.20 3.38
CA GLU A 204 25.78 -22.89 3.14
C GLU A 204 26.09 -22.67 1.66
N ALA A 205 25.50 -23.47 0.76
CA ALA A 205 25.62 -23.28 -0.68
C ALA A 205 25.03 -21.92 -1.12
N ASP A 206 23.86 -21.55 -0.60
CA ASP A 206 23.22 -20.26 -0.90
C ASP A 206 24.06 -19.07 -0.40
N ILE A 207 24.64 -19.17 0.81
CA ILE A 207 25.55 -18.14 1.35
C ILE A 207 26.77 -17.95 0.44
N GLN A 208 27.36 -19.05 -0.02
CA GLN A 208 28.55 -19.00 -0.87
C GLN A 208 28.24 -18.35 -2.23
N LEU A 209 27.13 -18.74 -2.86
CA LEU A 209 26.67 -18.17 -4.13
C LEU A 209 26.45 -16.65 -4.03
N ILE A 210 25.83 -16.17 -2.94
CA ILE A 210 25.60 -14.73 -2.75
C ILE A 210 26.92 -13.96 -2.60
N ARG A 211 27.89 -14.52 -1.86
CA ARG A 211 29.21 -13.89 -1.68
C ARG A 211 29.96 -13.77 -3.00
N GLU A 212 29.89 -14.78 -3.85
CA GLU A 212 30.47 -14.76 -5.19
C GLU A 212 29.85 -13.67 -6.06
N LYS A 213 28.52 -13.58 -6.07
CA LYS A 213 27.78 -12.53 -6.79
C LYS A 213 28.13 -11.12 -6.29
N LEU A 214 28.15 -10.91 -4.97
CA LEU A 214 28.53 -9.61 -4.38
C LEU A 214 29.97 -9.24 -4.72
N THR A 215 30.89 -10.21 -4.75
CA THR A 215 32.28 -9.98 -5.15
C THR A 215 32.40 -9.62 -6.62
N ALA A 216 31.60 -10.26 -7.49
CA ALA A 216 31.56 -9.96 -8.91
C ALA A 216 31.05 -8.54 -9.19
N ILE A 217 30.01 -8.08 -8.47
CA ILE A 217 29.44 -6.74 -8.65
C ILE A 217 30.41 -5.63 -8.23
N VAL A 218 31.21 -5.83 -7.18
CA VAL A 218 32.19 -4.83 -6.70
C VAL A 218 33.40 -4.68 -7.63
N ARG A 219 33.64 -5.64 -8.53
CA ARG A 219 34.76 -5.62 -9.49
C ARG A 219 34.41 -4.97 -10.84
N VAL A 220 33.14 -4.63 -11.07
CA VAL A 220 32.65 -3.92 -12.26
C VAL A 220 32.56 -2.44 -11.95
#